data_AF-A0A6V8SMX5-F1
#
_entry.id   AF-A0A6V8SMX5-F1
#
_cell.length_a   1.000
_cell.length_b   1.000
_cell.length_c   1.000
_cell.angle_alpha   90.00
_cell.angle_beta   90.00
_cell.angle_gamma   90.00
#
_symmetry.space_group_name_H-M   'P 1'
#
loop_
_entity.id
_entity.type
_entity.pdbx_description
1 polymer ?
#
loop_
_entity_poly.entity_id
_entity_poly.type
_entity_poly.pdbx_seq_one_letter_code
_entity_poly.pdbx_strand_id
1 'polypeptide(L)' 'MSDYIEKLSCEDHVDVAIDEYIDQFEKFPTLENTDTGNCDYCNSKAVYKISGEK' A
#
# COMPACT_ATOMS: atom_id res chain seq x y z
N MET A 1 -9.43 13.19 14.66
CA MET A 1 -9.80 12.38 13.49
C MET A 1 -8.53 11.69 13.06
N SER A 2 -8.47 10.38 13.18
CA SER A 2 -7.30 9.59 12.77
C SER A 2 -7.35 9.47 11.25
N ASP A 3 -6.52 10.25 10.55
CA ASP A 3 -6.33 10.11 9.11
C ASP A 3 -5.47 8.86 8.87
N TYR A 4 -6.11 7.76 8.48
CA TYR A 4 -5.46 6.49 8.18
C TYR A 4 -5.50 6.25 6.68
N ILE A 5 -4.40 5.77 6.11
CA ILE A 5 -4.25 5.55 4.67
C ILE A 5 -4.19 4.06 4.41
N GLU A 6 -4.91 3.62 3.38
CA GLU A 6 -4.84 2.26 2.87
C GLU A 6 -4.65 2.27 1.35
N LYS A 7 -3.69 1.48 0.86
CA LYS A 7 -3.37 1.31 -0.56
C LYS A 7 -3.16 -0.16 -0.87
N LEU A 8 -3.66 -0.65 -2.00
CA LEU A 8 -3.58 -2.05 -2.39
C LEU A 8 -2.53 -2.24 -3.50
N SER A 9 -1.65 -3.21 -3.33
CA SER A 9 -0.59 -3.51 -4.29
C SER A 9 -0.47 -5.00 -4.60
N CYS A 10 -0.07 -5.30 -5.84
CA CYS A 10 0.35 -6.65 -6.21
C CYS A 10 1.82 -6.85 -5.83
N GLU A 11 2.32 -8.07 -5.99
CA GLU A 11 3.71 -8.42 -5.68
C GLU A 11 4.73 -7.58 -6.45
N ASP A 12 4.43 -7.23 -7.71
CA ASP A 12 5.34 -6.44 -8.53
C ASP A 12 5.39 -4.95 -8.16
N HIS A 13 4.30 -4.40 -7.62
CA HIS A 13 4.18 -2.96 -7.33
C HIS A 13 4.22 -2.64 -5.83
N VAL A 14 4.46 -3.64 -4.99
CA VAL A 14 4.53 -3.46 -3.53
C VAL A 14 5.68 -2.53 -3.14
N ASP A 15 6.85 -2.69 -3.75
CA ASP A 15 8.02 -1.87 -3.47
C ASP A 15 7.77 -0.41 -3.87
N VAL A 16 7.17 -0.19 -5.05
CA VAL A 16 6.76 1.15 -5.53
C VAL A 16 5.79 1.81 -4.55
N ALA A 17 4.83 1.05 -4.02
CA ALA A 17 3.86 1.58 -3.07
C ALA A 17 4.46 1.94 -1.71
N ILE A 18 5.45 1.18 -1.26
CA ILE A 18 6.20 1.50 -0.06
C ILE A 18 7.03 2.76 -0.28
N ASP A 19 7.76 2.84 -1.39
CA ASP A 19 8.59 4.01 -1.73
C ASP A 19 7.74 5.29 -1.81
N GLU A 20 6.60 5.25 -2.52
CA GLU A 20 5.69 6.41 -2.59
C GLU A 20 5.14 6.82 -1.22
N TYR A 21 4.89 5.84 -0.33
CA TYR A 21 4.42 6.13 1.02
C TYR A 21 5.53 6.76 1.86
N ILE A 22 6.75 6.24 1.78
CA ILE A 22 7.93 6.79 2.48
C ILE A 22 8.22 8.21 1.96
N ASP A 23 8.15 8.44 0.66
CA ASP A 23 8.37 9.78 0.08
C ASP A 23 7.31 10.79 0.54
N GLN A 24 6.06 10.35 0.75
CA GLN A 24 4.96 11.24 1.17
C GLN A 24 4.90 11.48 2.68
N PHE A 25 5.16 10.45 3.48
CA PHE A 25 4.95 10.49 4.93
C PHE A 25 6.24 10.44 5.74
N GLU A 26 7.40 10.28 5.08
CA GLU A 26 8.72 10.09 5.68
C GLU A 26 8.73 8.98 6.76
N LYS A 27 7.84 7.98 6.59
CA LYS A 27 7.59 6.90 7.54
C LYS A 27 7.42 5.57 6.81
N PHE A 28 7.78 4.48 7.49
CA PHE A 28 7.51 3.14 6.98
C PHE A 28 6.03 2.79 7.16
N PRO A 29 5.35 2.33 6.09
CA PRO A 29 4.00 1.81 6.22
C PRO A 29 4.00 0.43 6.86
N THR A 30 2.81 0.00 7.27
CA THR A 30 2.52 -1.38 7.64
C THR A 30 2.14 -2.16 6.38
N LEU A 31 2.73 -3.34 6.20
CA LEU A 31 2.43 -4.23 5.09
C LEU A 31 1.66 -5.44 5.59
N GLU A 32 0.47 -5.65 5.05
CA GLU A 32 -0.40 -6.78 5.38
C GLU A 32 -0.69 -7.59 4.12
N ASN A 33 -0.78 -8.92 4.23
CA ASN A 33 -1.20 -9.74 3.09
C ASN A 33 -2.72 -9.64 2.92
N THR A 34 -3.18 -9.43 1.69
CA THR A 34 -4.60 -9.32 1.35
C THR A 34 -4.86 -10.10 0.07
N ASP A 35 -5.97 -10.83 -0.01
CA ASP A 35 -6.40 -11.45 -1.27
C ASP A 35 -7.58 -10.71 -1.91
N THR A 36 -7.91 -9.54 -1.36
CA THR A 36 -9.12 -8.79 -1.72
C THR A 36 -8.76 -7.49 -2.44
N GLY A 37 -9.41 -7.25 -3.56
CA GLY A 37 -9.28 -6.04 -4.36
C GLY A 37 -8.23 -6.16 -5.47
N ASN A 38 -7.93 -5.00 -6.06
CA ASN A 38 -7.05 -4.87 -7.21
C ASN A 38 -5.93 -3.89 -6.85
N CYS A 39 -4.75 -4.13 -7.41
CA CYS A 39 -3.61 -3.25 -7.26
C CYS A 39 -3.92 -1.87 -7.87
N ASP A 40 -3.66 -0.81 -7.11
CA ASP A 40 -3.93 0.57 -7.55
C ASP A 40 -3.09 1.00 -8.78
N TYR A 41 -2.00 0.30 -9.09
CA TYR A 41 -1.10 0.63 -10.20
C TYR A 41 -1.49 -0.06 -11.50
N CYS A 42 -1.70 -1.38 -11.46
CA CYS A 42 -1.88 -2.21 -12.65
C CYS A 42 -3.26 -2.88 -12.71
N ASN A 43 -4.14 -2.66 -11.73
CA ASN A 43 -5.44 -3.32 -11.59
C ASN A 43 -5.39 -4.86 -11.53
N SER A 44 -4.20 -5.46 -11.40
CA SER A 44 -4.06 -6.91 -11.18
C SER A 44 -4.50 -7.28 -9.76
N LYS A 45 -4.57 -8.59 -9.46
CA LYS A 45 -4.95 -9.04 -8.12
C LYS A 45 -3.99 -8.44 -7.08
N ALA A 46 -4.54 -7.73 -6.09
CA ALA A 46 -3.75 -7.26 -4.97
C ALA A 46 -3.41 -8.45 -4.07
N VAL A 47 -2.16 -8.49 -3.61
CA VAL A 47 -1.66 -9.47 -2.63
C VAL A 47 -1.15 -8.81 -1.35
N TYR A 48 -0.93 -7.50 -1.39
CA TYR A 48 -0.48 -6.67 -0.27
C TYR A 48 -1.38 -5.45 -0.05
N LYS A 49 -1.62 -5.15 1.22
CA LYS A 49 -2.27 -3.93 1.71
C LYS A 49 -1.23 -3.12 2.46
N ILE A 50 -0.98 -1.91 1.98
CA ILE A 50 -0.12 -0.92 2.61
C ILE A 50 -1.03 -0.03 3.45
N SER A 51 -0.81 -0.01 4.75
CA SER A 51 -1.64 0.70 5.72
C SER A 51 -0.79 1.53 6.69
N GLY A 52 -1.25 2.72 7.09
CA GLY A 52 -0.45 3.54 8.01
C GLY A 52 -1.08 4.85 8.43
N GLU A 53 -0.48 5.46 9.46
CA GLU A 53 -0.92 6.74 10.01
C GLU A 53 -0.36 7.89 9.18
N LYS A 54 -1.23 8.84 8.82
CA LYS A 54 -0.85 10.08 8.14
C LYS A 54 -0.04 11.00 9.06
#